data_AF-A0A0J7JFP2-F1
#
_entry.id   AF-A0A0J7JFP2-F1
#
_cell.length_a   1.000
_cell.length_b   1.000
_cell.length_c   1.000
_cell.angle_alpha   90.00
_cell.angle_beta   90.00
_cell.angle_gamma   90.00
#
_symmetry.space_group_name_H-M   'P 1'
#
loop_
_entity.id
_entity.type
_entity.pdbx_description
1 polymer ?
#
loop_
_entity_poly.entity_id
_entity_poly.type
_entity_poly.pdbx_seq_one_letter_code
_entity_poly.pdbx_strand_id
1 'polypeptide(L)'
;MSNYQDTAFQSDNIPKQPVLENPGSFAKSLEGSDLIERLPWGRYSNFNIHVRPKYVEPHQSRKQNGSRLPEGRAWTHKQKPKDLIKTRWQLLLMVAGAFADYSIFGFFFVCNFLAAIIVGVLDGWTAFTPFFEIAAWMIGLHLLFRYPFTWFLERNPDFIVKDLGCGFFRPTGMVKFRTWREETFEAPFIEFDPYISYHVQPKGPVSYKLQLRHCYSGWQTAVAEVHSTQKVELYAHWDELQRYMDVSQPLPDIPALEPYRHLDPTTAEYDAAGKRQRPADYWATLDLEWWEQEGYHAHMEKIRNFPWHTLEDQMQYSVPNLNEAAMA
;
A
#
# COMPACT_ATOMS: atom_id res chain seq x y z
N MET A 1 1.38 -8.16 26.94
CA MET A 1 1.42 -6.70 27.11
C MET A 1 2.39 -6.15 26.08
N SER A 2 1.92 -5.35 25.12
CA SER A 2 2.77 -4.70 24.12
C SER A 2 3.01 -3.26 24.53
N ASN A 3 3.88 -3.04 25.52
CA ASN A 3 4.17 -1.69 26.00
C ASN A 3 4.72 -0.85 24.84
N TYR A 4 4.09 0.29 24.59
CA TYR A 4 4.61 1.31 23.68
C TYR A 4 5.90 1.91 24.27
N GLN A 5 6.79 2.40 23.42
CA GLN A 5 7.97 3.16 23.84
C GLN A 5 7.60 4.63 24.05
N ASP A 6 8.40 5.36 24.83
CA ASP A 6 8.18 6.80 25.09
C ASP A 6 8.28 7.66 23.82
N THR A 7 8.86 7.12 22.73
CA THR A 7 8.94 7.72 21.39
C THR A 7 7.70 7.42 20.51
N ALA A 8 6.73 6.65 20.99
CA ALA A 8 5.52 6.34 20.23
C ALA A 8 4.63 7.59 20.05
N PHE A 9 4.17 7.80 18.81
CA PHE A 9 3.40 8.98 18.44
C PHE A 9 2.02 9.03 19.14
N GLN A 10 1.62 10.21 19.60
CA GLN A 10 0.35 10.48 20.30
C GLN A 10 -0.20 11.84 19.84
N SER A 11 -1.44 11.90 19.33
CA SER A 11 -2.05 13.19 18.92
C SER A 11 -2.17 14.19 20.06
N ASP A 12 -2.36 13.68 21.27
CA ASP A 12 -2.75 14.48 22.44
C ASP A 12 -1.54 15.11 23.15
N ASN A 13 -0.32 14.75 22.73
CA ASN A 13 0.93 15.24 23.32
C ASN A 13 2.03 15.35 22.25
N ILE A 14 1.82 16.21 21.25
CA ILE A 14 2.80 16.50 20.19
C ILE A 14 3.96 17.34 20.78
N PRO A 15 5.20 16.82 20.88
CA PRO A 15 6.34 17.60 21.37
C PRO A 15 6.75 18.71 20.40
N LYS A 16 7.41 19.75 20.91
CA LYS A 16 8.06 20.76 20.07
C LYS A 16 9.28 20.16 19.36
N GLN A 17 9.37 20.41 18.07
CA GLN A 17 10.42 19.89 17.21
C GLN A 17 11.54 20.92 16.97
N PRO A 18 12.76 20.48 16.58
CA PRO A 18 13.84 21.38 16.19
C PRO A 18 13.46 22.37 15.08
N VAL A 19 14.03 23.56 15.14
CA VAL A 19 13.93 24.60 14.09
C VAL A 19 14.60 24.09 12.80
N LEU A 20 14.02 24.37 11.64
CA LEU A 20 14.65 24.05 10.35
C LEU A 20 15.86 24.97 10.14
N GLU A 21 17.07 24.42 10.26
CA GLU A 21 18.34 25.18 10.21
C GLU A 21 18.62 25.86 8.87
N ASN A 22 18.09 25.32 7.76
CA ASN A 22 18.30 25.84 6.42
C ASN A 22 16.98 25.97 5.63
N PRO A 23 16.16 27.00 5.92
CA PRO A 23 14.85 27.21 5.31
C PRO A 23 14.89 27.25 3.77
N GLY A 24 15.80 28.01 3.17
CA GLY A 24 15.90 28.13 1.71
C GLY A 24 16.33 26.82 1.02
N SER A 25 17.07 25.94 1.70
CA SER A 25 17.33 24.59 1.19
C SER A 25 16.10 23.69 1.28
N PHE A 26 15.28 23.84 2.32
CA PHE A 26 13.99 23.14 2.45
C PHE A 26 13.02 23.61 1.34
N ALA A 27 12.75 24.91 1.23
CA ALA A 27 11.89 25.52 0.20
C ALA A 27 12.28 25.11 -1.22
N LYS A 28 13.53 25.35 -1.62
CA LYS A 28 14.05 24.97 -2.95
C LYS A 28 13.93 23.47 -3.23
N SER A 29 13.97 22.64 -2.19
CA SER A 29 13.79 21.19 -2.32
C SER A 29 12.30 20.77 -2.40
N LEU A 30 11.35 21.65 -2.04
CA LEU A 30 9.93 21.54 -2.38
C LEU A 30 9.70 22.00 -3.83
N GLU A 31 10.15 23.20 -4.20
CA GLU A 31 10.02 23.76 -5.56
C GLU A 31 10.53 22.82 -6.66
N GLY A 32 11.69 22.21 -6.43
CA GLY A 32 12.32 21.25 -7.36
C GLY A 32 11.70 19.85 -7.35
N SER A 33 10.48 19.67 -6.84
CA SER A 33 9.83 18.36 -6.69
C SER A 33 8.35 18.39 -7.06
N ASP A 34 7.80 17.25 -7.47
CA ASP A 34 6.41 17.12 -7.97
C ASP A 34 5.32 17.26 -6.89
N LEU A 35 5.61 17.94 -5.77
CA LEU A 35 4.71 18.12 -4.63
C LEU A 35 3.74 19.28 -4.89
N ILE A 36 2.45 19.05 -4.67
CA ILE A 36 1.38 20.02 -4.95
C ILE A 36 0.82 20.62 -3.66
N GLU A 37 0.67 19.80 -2.63
CA GLU A 37 -0.15 20.13 -1.46
C GLU A 37 0.33 19.36 -0.25
N ARG A 38 0.52 20.05 0.88
CA ARG A 38 0.78 19.46 2.19
C ARG A 38 -0.55 19.06 2.83
N LEU A 39 -0.63 17.90 3.46
CA LEU A 39 -1.84 17.43 4.14
C LEU A 39 -1.86 17.82 5.63
N PRO A 40 -3.04 18.11 6.20
CA PRO A 40 -3.15 18.46 7.61
C PRO A 40 -2.84 17.27 8.51
N TRP A 41 -2.13 17.53 9.61
CA TRP A 41 -1.98 16.62 10.74
C TRP A 41 -3.08 16.83 11.77
N GLY A 42 -3.65 15.74 12.31
CA GLY A 42 -4.56 15.79 13.46
C GLY A 42 -6.05 15.96 13.15
N ARG A 43 -6.86 15.96 14.22
CA ARG A 43 -8.34 15.92 14.20
C ARG A 43 -8.93 14.89 13.23
N TYR A 44 -8.79 13.60 13.55
CA TYR A 44 -9.18 12.50 12.67
C TYR A 44 -10.66 12.49 12.26
N SER A 45 -10.88 12.35 10.96
CA SER A 45 -12.17 12.09 10.31
C SER A 45 -12.70 10.68 10.56
N ASN A 46 -11.82 9.74 10.94
CA ASN A 46 -12.09 8.32 11.20
C ASN A 46 -12.54 7.49 9.97
N PHE A 47 -12.39 8.00 8.75
CA PHE A 47 -12.65 7.20 7.54
C PHE A 47 -11.50 6.24 7.25
N ASN A 48 -11.83 4.94 7.15
CA ASN A 48 -10.87 3.91 6.76
C ASN A 48 -10.95 3.65 5.25
N ILE A 49 -9.82 3.59 4.57
CA ILE A 49 -9.73 3.43 3.11
C ILE A 49 -9.44 1.98 2.71
N HIS A 50 -8.81 1.18 3.57
CA HIS A 50 -8.51 -0.24 3.30
C HIS A 50 -9.70 -1.17 3.60
N VAL A 51 -10.89 -0.84 3.07
CA VAL A 51 -12.16 -1.56 3.29
C VAL A 51 -12.80 -2.13 2.00
N ARG A 52 -12.02 -2.26 0.92
CA ARG A 52 -12.47 -2.84 -0.37
C ARG A 52 -13.00 -4.29 -0.17
N PRO A 53 -14.03 -4.75 -0.91
CA PRO A 53 -14.57 -6.12 -0.79
C PRO A 53 -13.50 -7.21 -0.82
N LYS A 54 -12.50 -7.10 -1.71
CA LYS A 54 -11.34 -7.99 -1.82
C LYS A 54 -10.45 -8.12 -0.58
N TYR A 55 -10.54 -7.19 0.37
CA TYR A 55 -9.85 -7.30 1.66
C TYR A 55 -10.71 -8.03 2.72
N VAL A 56 -12.02 -8.14 2.48
CA VAL A 56 -13.02 -8.80 3.34
C VAL A 56 -13.15 -10.28 2.99
N GLU A 57 -13.21 -10.66 1.70
CA GLU A 57 -13.31 -12.05 1.21
C GLU A 57 -12.43 -13.04 2.02
N PRO A 58 -11.12 -12.80 2.24
CA PRO A 58 -10.23 -13.78 2.86
C PRO A 58 -10.47 -13.95 4.37
N HIS A 59 -11.33 -13.15 4.98
CA HIS A 59 -11.78 -13.34 6.36
C HIS A 59 -13.04 -14.22 6.42
N GLN A 60 -13.92 -14.11 5.43
CA GLN A 60 -15.15 -14.91 5.36
C GLN A 60 -14.86 -16.37 5.00
N SER A 61 -14.04 -16.61 3.97
CA SER A 61 -13.61 -17.97 3.60
C SER A 61 -12.86 -18.67 4.75
N ARG A 62 -12.21 -17.91 5.65
CA ARG A 62 -11.59 -18.45 6.87
C ARG A 62 -12.61 -18.80 7.95
N LYS A 63 -13.63 -17.95 8.18
CA LYS A 63 -14.72 -18.25 9.12
C LYS A 63 -15.53 -19.47 8.68
N GLN A 64 -15.76 -19.63 7.38
CA GLN A 64 -16.43 -20.80 6.80
C GLN A 64 -15.56 -22.07 6.89
N ASN A 65 -14.29 -22.00 6.50
CA ASN A 65 -13.40 -23.18 6.41
C ASN A 65 -12.64 -23.49 7.72
N GLY A 66 -12.92 -22.78 8.83
CA GLY A 66 -12.26 -22.95 10.12
C GLY A 66 -10.74 -22.68 10.13
N SER A 67 -10.19 -22.08 9.07
CA SER A 67 -8.75 -22.02 8.85
C SER A 67 -8.11 -20.82 9.55
N ARG A 68 -7.04 -21.09 10.31
CA ARG A 68 -6.27 -20.05 11.00
C ARG A 68 -5.64 -19.06 10.02
N LEU A 69 -5.36 -17.86 10.52
CA LEU A 69 -4.60 -16.86 9.80
C LEU A 69 -3.15 -17.34 9.62
N PRO A 70 -2.55 -17.18 8.43
CA PRO A 70 -1.11 -17.37 8.27
C PRO A 70 -0.35 -16.40 9.17
N GLU A 71 0.64 -16.93 9.89
CA GLU A 71 1.66 -16.10 10.53
C GLU A 71 2.49 -15.39 9.45
N GLY A 72 3.13 -14.26 9.79
CA GLY A 72 3.87 -13.45 8.80
C GLY A 72 3.01 -12.63 7.84
N ARG A 73 1.73 -12.34 8.15
CA ARG A 73 1.00 -11.25 7.46
C ARG A 73 1.82 -9.96 7.54
N ALA A 74 1.90 -9.26 6.42
CA ALA A 74 2.57 -7.97 6.28
C ALA A 74 2.14 -6.95 7.35
N TRP A 75 0.88 -6.48 7.30
CA TRP A 75 0.38 -5.47 8.23
C TRP A 75 -0.18 -6.12 9.51
N THR A 76 0.31 -5.65 10.65
CA THR A 76 -0.05 -6.11 12.01
C THR A 76 -0.27 -4.93 12.95
N HIS A 77 -0.63 -5.17 14.22
CA HIS A 77 -0.61 -4.14 15.27
C HIS A 77 0.78 -3.53 15.54
N LYS A 78 1.88 -4.15 15.08
CA LYS A 78 3.24 -3.66 15.33
C LYS A 78 3.88 -2.95 14.15
N GLN A 79 3.64 -3.43 12.94
CA GLN A 79 4.22 -2.86 11.73
C GLN A 79 3.23 -2.81 10.56
N LYS A 80 3.29 -1.73 9.77
CA LYS A 80 2.77 -1.63 8.40
C LYS A 80 3.97 -1.59 7.44
N PRO A 81 4.39 -2.71 6.85
CA PRO A 81 5.57 -2.77 6.00
C PRO A 81 5.31 -2.11 4.65
N LYS A 82 6.38 -1.66 4.01
CA LYS A 82 6.36 -0.82 2.81
C LYS A 82 6.99 -1.51 1.59
N ASP A 83 8.12 -2.17 1.81
CA ASP A 83 8.99 -2.64 0.73
C ASP A 83 9.14 -4.17 0.80
N LEU A 84 8.28 -4.89 0.08
CA LEU A 84 8.08 -6.35 0.21
C LEU A 84 8.58 -7.18 -0.99
N ILE A 85 9.08 -6.59 -2.08
CA ILE A 85 9.50 -7.35 -3.28
C ILE A 85 10.89 -6.89 -3.72
N LYS A 86 11.81 -7.86 -3.92
CA LYS A 86 13.11 -7.59 -4.54
C LYS A 86 12.87 -7.23 -6.02
N THR A 87 13.21 -6.02 -6.46
CA THR A 87 12.90 -5.48 -7.82
C THR A 87 13.23 -6.43 -8.96
N ARG A 88 14.35 -7.16 -8.85
CA ARG A 88 14.79 -8.18 -9.82
C ARG A 88 13.78 -9.32 -10.06
N TRP A 89 12.91 -9.63 -9.10
CA TRP A 89 11.85 -10.62 -9.26
C TRP A 89 10.62 -10.08 -9.99
N GLN A 90 10.38 -8.77 -9.99
CA GLN A 90 9.20 -8.19 -10.66
C GLN A 90 9.25 -8.46 -12.16
N LEU A 91 10.41 -8.31 -12.80
CA LEU A 91 10.60 -8.65 -14.21
C LEU A 91 10.34 -10.13 -14.51
N LEU A 92 10.87 -11.05 -13.69
CA LEU A 92 10.62 -12.49 -13.85
C LEU A 92 9.13 -12.82 -13.66
N LEU A 93 8.45 -12.19 -12.71
CA LEU A 93 7.02 -12.38 -12.46
C LEU A 93 6.14 -11.82 -13.57
N MET A 94 6.53 -10.71 -14.21
CA MET A 94 5.84 -10.19 -15.40
C MET A 94 5.98 -11.14 -16.59
N VAL A 95 7.17 -11.71 -16.81
CA VAL A 95 7.40 -12.73 -17.87
C VAL A 95 6.63 -14.02 -17.57
N ALA A 96 6.74 -14.54 -16.35
CA ALA A 96 6.02 -15.75 -15.93
C ALA A 96 4.50 -15.58 -15.99
N GLY A 97 3.98 -14.43 -15.56
CA GLY A 97 2.56 -14.08 -15.66
C GLY A 97 2.07 -14.01 -17.10
N ALA A 98 2.88 -13.44 -18.01
CA ALA A 98 2.54 -13.39 -19.44
C ALA A 98 2.48 -14.79 -20.08
N PHE A 99 3.35 -15.73 -19.68
CA PHE A 99 3.24 -17.12 -20.13
C PHE A 99 2.10 -17.90 -19.46
N ALA A 100 1.76 -17.59 -18.20
CA ALA A 100 0.69 -18.26 -17.46
C ALA A 100 -0.73 -17.79 -17.85
N ASP A 101 -0.89 -16.63 -18.49
CA ASP A 101 -2.19 -16.12 -18.92
C ASP A 101 -2.75 -16.85 -20.15
N TYR A 102 -4.01 -17.29 -20.07
CA TYR A 102 -4.67 -18.03 -21.14
C TYR A 102 -4.98 -17.18 -22.38
N SER A 103 -5.21 -15.88 -22.21
CA SER A 103 -5.54 -14.94 -23.29
C SER A 103 -4.29 -14.64 -24.14
N ILE A 104 -3.17 -14.37 -23.46
CA ILE A 104 -1.86 -14.13 -24.09
C ILE A 104 -1.39 -15.42 -24.79
N PHE A 105 -1.46 -16.57 -24.10
CA PHE A 105 -1.15 -17.88 -24.69
C PHE A 105 -1.99 -18.16 -25.94
N GLY A 106 -3.32 -18.02 -25.85
CA GLY A 106 -4.25 -18.26 -26.95
C GLY A 106 -4.01 -17.35 -28.15
N PHE A 107 -3.78 -16.05 -27.91
CA PHE A 107 -3.47 -15.07 -28.97
C PHE A 107 -2.21 -15.49 -29.74
N PHE A 108 -1.09 -15.70 -29.05
CA PHE A 108 0.16 -16.09 -29.72
C PHE A 108 0.07 -17.47 -30.39
N PHE A 109 -0.73 -18.40 -29.85
CA PHE A 109 -0.89 -19.73 -30.43
C PHE A 109 -1.66 -19.66 -31.77
N VAL A 110 -2.71 -18.82 -31.83
CA VAL A 110 -3.41 -18.51 -33.08
C VAL A 110 -2.49 -17.78 -34.07
N CYS A 111 -1.69 -16.81 -33.63
CA CYS A 111 -0.71 -16.15 -34.51
C CYS A 111 0.31 -17.14 -35.08
N ASN A 112 0.85 -18.05 -34.26
CA ASN A 112 1.77 -19.11 -34.70
C ASN A 112 1.10 -20.03 -35.73
N PHE A 113 -0.13 -20.48 -35.47
CA PHE A 113 -0.90 -21.33 -36.38
C PHE A 113 -1.21 -20.66 -37.73
N LEU A 114 -1.62 -19.38 -37.72
CA LEU A 114 -1.88 -18.62 -38.95
C LEU A 114 -0.60 -18.35 -39.76
N ALA A 115 0.50 -17.99 -39.10
CA ALA A 115 1.80 -17.81 -39.75
C ALA A 115 2.31 -19.13 -40.37
N ALA A 116 2.11 -20.25 -39.68
CA ALA A 116 2.45 -21.58 -40.16
C ALA A 116 1.67 -21.96 -41.43
N ILE A 117 0.36 -21.66 -41.49
CA ILE A 117 -0.45 -21.86 -42.70
C ILE A 117 0.07 -21.00 -43.86
N ILE A 118 0.37 -19.72 -43.61
CA ILE A 118 0.86 -18.80 -44.65
C ILE A 118 2.18 -19.30 -45.24
N VAL A 119 3.17 -19.64 -44.40
CA VAL A 119 4.47 -20.16 -44.85
C VAL A 119 4.32 -21.53 -45.53
N GLY A 120 3.46 -22.41 -45.01
CA GLY A 120 3.18 -23.71 -45.64
C GLY A 120 2.52 -23.61 -47.03
N VAL A 121 1.82 -22.51 -47.32
CA VAL A 121 1.22 -22.22 -48.64
C VAL A 121 2.20 -21.52 -49.59
N LEU A 122 3.07 -20.63 -49.09
CA LEU A 122 4.01 -19.86 -49.91
C LEU A 122 5.31 -20.61 -50.20
N ASP A 123 5.94 -21.17 -49.16
CA ASP A 123 7.27 -21.78 -49.20
C ASP A 123 7.22 -23.32 -49.10
N GLY A 124 6.04 -23.88 -48.82
CA GLY A 124 5.75 -25.31 -48.85
C GLY A 124 5.93 -26.05 -47.52
N TRP A 125 5.59 -27.34 -47.53
CA TRP A 125 5.43 -28.18 -46.34
C TRP A 125 6.68 -28.37 -45.47
N THR A 126 7.88 -28.15 -46.01
CA THR A 126 9.13 -28.20 -45.23
C THR A 126 9.36 -26.94 -44.41
N ALA A 127 8.93 -25.77 -44.88
CA ALA A 127 9.04 -24.50 -44.15
C ALA A 127 8.04 -24.38 -42.99
N PHE A 128 7.02 -25.24 -42.96
CA PHE A 128 6.02 -25.37 -41.90
C PHE A 128 6.55 -26.06 -40.62
N THR A 129 7.63 -26.84 -40.69
CA THR A 129 8.07 -27.67 -39.55
C THR A 129 8.51 -26.90 -38.28
N PRO A 130 9.17 -25.72 -38.33
CA PRO A 130 9.61 -25.03 -37.11
C PRO A 130 8.42 -24.51 -36.26
N PHE A 131 7.26 -24.31 -36.86
CA PHE A 131 6.06 -23.83 -36.15
C PHE A 131 5.50 -24.86 -35.16
N PHE A 132 5.80 -26.17 -35.35
CA PHE A 132 5.52 -27.19 -34.35
C PHE A 132 6.45 -27.11 -33.15
N GLU A 133 7.75 -26.83 -33.38
CA GLU A 133 8.71 -26.63 -32.30
C GLU A 133 8.33 -25.39 -31.47
N ILE A 134 7.99 -24.28 -32.14
CA ILE A 134 7.48 -23.07 -31.48
C ILE A 134 6.21 -23.37 -30.68
N ALA A 135 5.24 -24.10 -31.25
CA ALA A 135 4.02 -24.50 -30.54
C ALA A 135 4.33 -25.38 -29.31
N ALA A 136 5.27 -26.32 -29.42
CA ALA A 136 5.69 -27.16 -28.31
C ALA A 136 6.38 -26.37 -27.19
N TRP A 137 7.26 -25.41 -27.55
CA TRP A 137 7.86 -24.48 -26.59
C TRP A 137 6.83 -23.59 -25.91
N MET A 138 5.85 -23.07 -26.66
CA MET A 138 4.76 -22.27 -26.10
C MET A 138 3.93 -23.07 -25.08
N ILE A 139 3.52 -24.30 -25.43
CA ILE A 139 2.78 -25.18 -24.53
C ILE A 139 3.63 -25.52 -23.29
N GLY A 140 4.91 -25.88 -23.49
CA GLY A 140 5.82 -26.20 -22.39
C GLY A 140 6.03 -25.04 -21.41
N LEU A 141 6.25 -23.82 -21.93
CA LEU A 141 6.40 -22.61 -21.11
C LEU A 141 5.10 -22.22 -20.41
N HIS A 142 3.95 -22.30 -21.10
CA HIS A 142 2.65 -22.06 -20.47
C HIS A 142 2.42 -23.03 -19.30
N LEU A 143 2.57 -24.33 -19.52
CA LEU A 143 2.40 -25.34 -18.47
C LEU A 143 3.40 -25.16 -17.31
N LEU A 144 4.67 -24.88 -17.61
CA LEU A 144 5.72 -24.62 -16.62
C LEU A 144 5.39 -23.41 -15.72
N PHE A 145 5.04 -22.28 -16.33
CA PHE A 145 4.74 -21.05 -15.58
C PHE A 145 3.36 -21.09 -14.92
N ARG A 146 2.40 -21.85 -15.45
CA ARG A 146 1.02 -21.95 -14.91
C ARG A 146 0.89 -22.87 -13.70
N TYR A 147 1.72 -23.93 -13.59
CA TYR A 147 1.55 -25.01 -12.60
C TYR A 147 2.74 -25.21 -11.63
N PRO A 148 3.92 -25.77 -12.00
CA PRO A 148 5.00 -25.99 -11.04
C PRO A 148 5.65 -24.69 -10.55
N PHE A 149 5.68 -23.63 -11.37
CA PHE A 149 6.22 -22.33 -10.96
C PHE A 149 5.30 -21.63 -9.95
N THR A 150 3.99 -21.52 -10.22
CA THR A 150 3.01 -20.97 -9.27
C THR A 150 3.01 -21.76 -7.96
N TRP A 151 2.93 -23.10 -8.04
CA TRP A 151 3.02 -23.98 -6.86
C TRP A 151 4.30 -23.75 -6.04
N PHE A 152 5.45 -23.61 -6.69
CA PHE A 152 6.72 -23.35 -6.01
C PHE A 152 6.71 -21.99 -5.28
N LEU A 153 6.14 -20.95 -5.91
CA LEU A 153 6.04 -19.61 -5.31
C LEU A 153 5.01 -19.52 -4.19
N GLU A 154 3.85 -20.16 -4.34
CA GLU A 154 2.84 -20.30 -3.28
C GLU A 154 3.40 -21.04 -2.07
N ARG A 155 4.30 -22.02 -2.29
CA ARG A 155 4.94 -22.79 -1.22
C ARG A 155 6.16 -22.10 -0.60
N ASN A 156 6.80 -21.16 -1.31
CA ASN A 156 8.03 -20.47 -0.90
C ASN A 156 7.90 -18.94 -1.09
N PRO A 157 6.95 -18.25 -0.42
CA PRO A 157 6.73 -16.81 -0.61
C PRO A 157 8.00 -15.99 -0.37
N ASP A 158 8.82 -16.38 0.63
CA ASP A 158 10.06 -15.71 1.04
C ASP A 158 11.12 -15.60 -0.07
N PHE A 159 11.03 -16.48 -1.07
CA PHE A 159 11.88 -16.48 -2.25
C PHE A 159 11.75 -15.14 -3.01
N ILE A 160 10.51 -14.72 -3.27
CA ILE A 160 10.17 -13.41 -3.83
C ILE A 160 10.25 -12.34 -2.74
N VAL A 161 9.41 -12.52 -1.72
CA VAL A 161 9.10 -11.55 -0.68
C VAL A 161 10.16 -11.63 0.40
N LYS A 162 11.11 -10.69 0.40
CA LYS A 162 11.97 -10.52 1.59
C LYS A 162 11.49 -9.28 2.32
N ASP A 163 11.08 -9.44 3.56
CA ASP A 163 10.96 -8.30 4.48
C ASP A 163 12.34 -7.64 4.61
N LEU A 164 12.40 -6.35 4.29
CA LEU A 164 13.61 -5.55 4.31
C LEU A 164 13.83 -4.82 5.65
N GLY A 165 12.91 -4.99 6.61
CA GLY A 165 12.83 -4.22 7.86
C GLY A 165 12.16 -2.86 7.69
N CYS A 166 11.44 -2.66 6.57
CA CYS A 166 10.97 -1.35 6.11
C CYS A 166 9.45 -1.21 6.27
N GLY A 167 9.01 -0.26 7.09
CA GLY A 167 7.62 -0.01 7.43
C GLY A 167 7.41 1.13 8.42
N PHE A 168 6.17 1.27 8.86
CA PHE A 168 5.71 2.16 9.93
C PHE A 168 5.50 1.35 11.20
N PHE A 169 6.16 1.72 12.31
CA PHE A 169 6.24 0.93 13.54
C PHE A 169 5.49 1.60 14.69
N ARG A 170 4.18 1.30 14.82
CA ARG A 170 3.30 1.86 15.86
C ARG A 170 3.89 1.82 17.28
N PRO A 171 4.48 0.70 17.78
CA PRO A 171 4.95 0.64 19.17
C PRO A 171 6.21 1.47 19.47
N THR A 172 6.94 1.93 18.45
CA THR A 172 8.17 2.72 18.62
C THR A 172 8.02 4.16 18.12
N GLY A 173 6.95 4.46 17.37
CA GLY A 173 6.78 5.73 16.66
C GLY A 173 7.70 5.89 15.44
N MET A 174 8.50 4.89 15.07
CA MET A 174 9.53 5.04 14.02
C MET A 174 9.02 4.68 12.62
N VAL A 175 9.64 5.28 11.62
CA VAL A 175 9.44 5.01 10.19
C VAL A 175 10.76 4.55 9.59
N LYS A 176 10.75 3.44 8.84
CA LYS A 176 11.93 2.90 8.16
C LYS A 176 11.63 2.57 6.71
N PHE A 177 12.42 3.07 5.76
CA PHE A 177 12.45 2.60 4.38
C PHE A 177 13.87 2.82 3.81
N ARG A 178 14.15 2.29 2.62
CA ARG A 178 15.50 2.37 2.03
C ARG A 178 15.63 3.61 1.16
N THR A 179 16.79 4.26 1.24
CA THR A 179 17.16 5.35 0.32
C THR A 179 18.15 4.81 -0.71
N TRP A 180 18.60 5.66 -1.63
CA TRP A 180 19.63 5.27 -2.61
C TRP A 180 21.06 5.44 -2.09
N ARG A 181 21.25 6.08 -0.92
CA ARG A 181 22.56 6.30 -0.27
C ARG A 181 22.76 5.45 0.97
N GLU A 182 21.68 5.15 1.70
CA GLU A 182 21.69 4.50 3.01
C GLU A 182 20.92 3.18 2.94
N GLU A 183 21.48 2.10 3.51
CA GLU A 183 20.85 0.77 3.42
C GLU A 183 19.47 0.70 4.09
N THR A 184 19.26 1.53 5.11
CA THR A 184 17.99 1.81 5.80
C THR A 184 18.07 3.21 6.38
N PHE A 185 17.10 4.08 6.08
CA PHE A 185 16.90 5.33 6.82
C PHE A 185 15.82 5.10 7.88
N GLU A 186 16.01 5.66 9.08
CA GLU A 186 15.10 5.55 10.21
C GLU A 186 14.96 6.91 10.92
N ALA A 187 13.73 7.36 11.11
CA ALA A 187 13.39 8.57 11.88
C ALA A 187 12.01 8.45 12.55
N PRO A 188 11.72 9.25 13.60
CA PRO A 188 10.39 9.36 14.20
C PRO A 188 9.32 9.80 13.19
N PHE A 189 8.10 9.24 13.29
CA PHE A 189 6.97 9.53 12.40
C PHE A 189 6.55 11.01 12.41
N ILE A 190 6.75 11.68 13.53
CA ILE A 190 6.49 13.12 13.71
C ILE A 190 7.39 14.01 12.82
N GLU A 191 8.58 13.54 12.43
CA GLU A 191 9.56 14.31 11.63
C GLU A 191 9.27 14.23 10.11
N PHE A 192 8.10 13.73 9.70
CA PHE A 192 7.71 13.55 8.30
C PHE A 192 6.49 14.39 7.89
N ASP A 193 6.69 15.36 7.01
CA ASP A 193 5.58 16.10 6.44
C ASP A 193 4.88 15.31 5.30
N PRO A 194 3.54 15.23 5.32
CA PRO A 194 2.75 14.55 4.31
C PRO A 194 2.47 15.45 3.12
N TYR A 195 2.81 15.01 1.91
CA TYR A 195 2.52 15.73 0.68
C TYR A 195 1.82 14.84 -0.35
N ILE A 196 0.90 15.43 -1.11
CA ILE A 196 0.44 14.88 -2.38
C ILE A 196 1.43 15.29 -3.47
N SER A 197 2.04 14.32 -4.14
CA SER A 197 2.74 14.53 -5.41
C SER A 197 1.88 14.14 -6.59
N TYR A 198 2.06 14.79 -7.74
CA TYR A 198 1.66 14.17 -9.02
C TYR A 198 2.77 13.25 -9.53
N HIS A 199 2.42 12.42 -10.50
CA HIS A 199 3.35 11.63 -11.28
C HIS A 199 2.70 11.29 -12.63
N VAL A 200 3.28 11.81 -13.72
CA VAL A 200 2.86 11.50 -15.08
C VAL A 200 3.48 10.17 -15.50
N GLN A 201 2.66 9.15 -15.73
CA GLN A 201 3.16 7.87 -16.21
C GLN A 201 3.55 8.00 -17.70
N PRO A 202 4.60 7.31 -18.19
CA PRO A 202 5.07 7.44 -19.59
C PRO A 202 4.06 7.11 -20.70
N LYS A 203 2.87 6.60 -20.35
CA LYS A 203 1.76 6.30 -21.28
C LYS A 203 0.66 7.36 -21.30
N GLY A 204 0.79 8.44 -20.51
CA GLY A 204 -0.19 9.53 -20.41
C GLY A 204 -0.99 9.63 -19.10
N PRO A 205 -1.40 8.54 -18.43
CA PRO A 205 -2.15 8.65 -17.17
C PRO A 205 -1.39 9.42 -16.08
N VAL A 206 -2.06 10.41 -15.49
CA VAL A 206 -1.59 11.05 -14.26
C VAL A 206 -2.03 10.21 -13.07
N SER A 207 -1.12 10.08 -12.11
CA SER A 207 -1.30 9.44 -10.81
C SER A 207 -0.97 10.44 -9.72
N TYR A 208 -1.63 10.33 -8.56
CA TYR A 208 -1.28 11.10 -7.37
C TYR A 208 -0.75 10.17 -6.29
N LYS A 209 0.28 10.61 -5.56
CA LYS A 209 0.99 9.82 -4.55
C LYS A 209 1.00 10.54 -3.21
N LEU A 210 0.66 9.84 -2.14
CA LEU A 210 0.96 10.29 -0.78
C LEU A 210 2.42 9.98 -0.49
N GLN A 211 3.24 11.02 -0.36
CA GLN A 211 4.64 10.95 0.02
C GLN A 211 4.82 11.49 1.44
N LEU A 212 5.68 10.86 2.23
CA LEU A 212 6.09 11.37 3.54
C LEU A 212 7.54 11.84 3.44
N ARG A 213 7.76 13.14 3.60
CA ARG A 213 9.04 13.82 3.41
C ARG A 213 9.65 14.12 4.78
N HIS A 214 10.81 13.55 5.08
CA HIS A 214 11.53 13.85 6.31
C HIS A 214 12.01 15.31 6.31
N CYS A 215 11.62 16.08 7.31
CA CYS A 215 11.78 17.54 7.30
C CYS A 215 13.26 17.97 7.34
N TYR A 216 14.12 17.23 8.04
CA TYR A 216 15.53 17.61 8.24
C TYR A 216 16.50 17.05 7.18
N SER A 217 16.14 15.97 6.46
CA SER A 217 17.03 15.38 5.42
C SER A 217 16.47 15.42 3.99
N GLY A 218 15.18 15.71 3.81
CA GLY A 218 14.51 15.64 2.52
C GLY A 218 14.28 14.22 2.00
N TRP A 219 14.61 13.16 2.75
CA TRP A 219 14.29 11.78 2.34
C TRP A 219 12.77 11.57 2.29
N GLN A 220 12.24 11.15 1.13
CA GLN A 220 10.80 11.00 0.89
C GLN A 220 10.39 9.54 0.69
N THR A 221 9.69 8.94 1.66
CA THR A 221 9.38 7.49 1.70
C THR A 221 7.86 7.43 1.31
N ALA A 222 7.48 6.73 0.22
CA ALA A 222 6.12 6.83 -0.35
C ALA A 222 5.10 5.82 0.25
N VAL A 223 3.84 6.25 0.47
CA VAL A 223 2.80 5.52 1.22
C VAL A 223 1.70 4.91 0.34
N ALA A 224 1.12 5.68 -0.57
CA ALA A 224 -0.04 5.28 -1.38
C ALA A 224 -0.02 5.95 -2.75
N GLU A 225 -0.67 5.33 -3.75
CA GLU A 225 -0.80 5.84 -5.12
C GLU A 225 -2.25 5.63 -5.60
N VAL A 226 -2.85 6.67 -6.16
CA VAL A 226 -4.23 6.68 -6.69
C VAL A 226 -4.27 7.25 -8.10
N HIS A 227 -5.36 6.97 -8.82
CA HIS A 227 -5.59 7.59 -10.13
C HIS A 227 -5.91 9.09 -10.00
N SER A 228 -5.69 9.88 -11.05
CA SER A 228 -5.87 11.35 -11.01
C SER A 228 -7.25 11.80 -10.51
N THR A 229 -8.32 11.12 -10.91
CA THR A 229 -9.70 11.44 -10.47
C THR A 229 -9.97 11.15 -8.98
N GLN A 230 -9.04 10.50 -8.28
CA GLN A 230 -9.18 10.00 -6.92
C GLN A 230 -8.27 10.73 -5.91
N LYS A 231 -7.72 11.91 -6.24
CA LYS A 231 -6.80 12.68 -5.37
C LYS A 231 -7.27 12.77 -3.91
N VAL A 232 -8.57 13.00 -3.69
CA VAL A 232 -9.20 13.14 -2.38
C VAL A 232 -9.11 11.88 -1.49
N GLU A 233 -8.91 10.70 -2.07
CA GLU A 233 -8.75 9.45 -1.31
C GLU A 233 -7.39 9.40 -0.59
N LEU A 234 -6.40 10.23 -0.98
CA LEU A 234 -5.12 10.34 -0.28
C LEU A 234 -5.23 10.96 1.11
N TYR A 235 -6.22 11.81 1.39
CA TYR A 235 -6.45 12.34 2.73
C TYR A 235 -6.95 11.23 3.66
N ALA A 236 -7.80 10.30 3.16
CA ALA A 236 -8.22 9.12 3.92
C ALA A 236 -7.06 8.11 4.12
N HIS A 237 -6.17 7.94 3.12
CA HIS A 237 -4.91 7.19 3.30
C HIS A 237 -4.00 7.80 4.38
N TRP A 238 -4.03 9.12 4.55
CA TRP A 238 -3.25 9.84 5.54
C TRP A 238 -3.88 9.79 6.94
N ASP A 239 -5.18 10.06 7.06
CA ASP A 239 -5.97 9.93 8.30
C ASP A 239 -5.85 8.52 8.91
N GLU A 240 -6.00 7.48 8.10
CA GLU A 240 -5.90 6.10 8.54
C GLU A 240 -4.46 5.69 8.89
N LEU A 241 -3.43 6.28 8.26
CA LEU A 241 -2.04 6.06 8.65
C LEU A 241 -1.69 6.78 9.97
N GLN A 242 -2.16 8.01 10.18
CA GLN A 242 -1.98 8.71 11.45
C GLN A 242 -2.61 7.91 12.59
N ARG A 243 -3.88 7.53 12.49
CA ARG A 243 -4.55 6.66 13.48
C ARG A 243 -3.90 5.29 13.66
N TYR A 244 -3.23 4.76 12.63
CA TYR A 244 -2.44 3.54 12.79
C TYR A 244 -1.18 3.77 13.63
N MET A 245 -0.49 4.90 13.47
CA MET A 245 0.73 5.23 14.22
C MET A 245 0.46 5.79 15.62
N ASP A 246 -0.68 6.45 15.81
CA ASP A 246 -1.08 7.09 17.06
C ASP A 246 -1.52 6.07 18.12
N VAL A 247 -0.76 5.99 19.22
CA VAL A 247 -1.05 5.06 20.31
C VAL A 247 -2.09 5.57 21.31
N SER A 248 -2.54 6.84 21.24
CA SER A 248 -3.71 7.30 22.01
C SER A 248 -5.04 6.87 21.37
N GLN A 249 -5.02 6.60 20.06
CA GLN A 249 -6.17 6.10 19.31
C GLN A 249 -6.20 4.56 19.20
N PRO A 250 -7.39 3.93 19.13
CA PRO A 250 -7.50 2.52 18.74
C PRO A 250 -7.07 2.32 17.28
N LEU A 251 -6.58 1.12 16.97
CA LEU A 251 -6.22 0.71 15.62
C LEU A 251 -7.37 0.97 14.63
N PRO A 252 -7.08 1.47 13.41
CA PRO A 252 -8.07 1.68 12.36
C PRO A 252 -8.96 0.48 12.11
N ASP A 253 -10.23 0.77 11.83
CA ASP A 253 -11.24 -0.26 11.64
C ASP A 253 -11.22 -0.79 10.20
N ILE A 254 -10.34 -1.75 9.97
CA ILE A 254 -10.15 -2.44 8.68
C ILE A 254 -10.03 -3.96 8.87
N PRO A 255 -10.47 -4.78 7.89
CA PRO A 255 -10.32 -6.23 7.93
C PRO A 255 -8.90 -6.70 8.23
N ALA A 256 -7.89 -5.98 7.72
CA ALA A 256 -6.48 -6.32 7.92
C ALA A 256 -6.05 -6.35 9.40
N LEU A 257 -6.61 -5.44 10.22
CA LEU A 257 -6.22 -5.22 11.62
C LEU A 257 -7.15 -5.90 12.64
N GLU A 258 -8.36 -6.28 12.25
CA GLU A 258 -9.32 -7.01 13.11
C GLU A 258 -8.68 -8.14 13.94
N PRO A 259 -7.84 -9.04 13.39
CA PRO A 259 -7.26 -10.13 14.18
C PRO A 259 -6.31 -9.70 15.30
N TYR A 260 -5.83 -8.45 15.26
CA TYR A 260 -4.80 -7.94 16.16
C TYR A 260 -5.34 -6.95 17.20
N ARG A 261 -6.64 -6.59 17.15
CA ARG A 261 -7.26 -5.62 18.07
C ARG A 261 -7.10 -5.98 19.55
N HIS A 262 -7.08 -7.27 19.87
CA HIS A 262 -6.89 -7.79 21.23
C HIS A 262 -5.42 -7.85 21.70
N LEU A 263 -4.45 -7.51 20.84
CA LEU A 263 -3.01 -7.51 21.14
C LEU A 263 -2.43 -6.09 21.33
N ASP A 264 -3.10 -5.09 20.75
CA ASP A 264 -2.80 -3.68 20.93
C ASP A 264 -3.48 -3.14 22.21
N PRO A 265 -2.75 -2.61 23.21
CA PRO A 265 -3.34 -2.17 24.48
C PRO A 265 -4.49 -1.18 24.32
N THR A 266 -4.28 -0.07 23.60
CA THR A 266 -5.29 0.98 23.42
C THR A 266 -6.55 0.45 22.73
N THR A 267 -6.38 -0.42 21.73
CA THR A 267 -7.51 -1.04 21.04
C THR A 267 -8.25 -2.05 21.91
N ALA A 268 -7.53 -2.84 22.71
CA ALA A 268 -8.13 -3.81 23.63
C ALA A 268 -8.93 -3.12 24.74
N GLU A 269 -8.42 -2.01 25.29
CA GLU A 269 -9.13 -1.19 26.28
C GLU A 269 -10.34 -0.47 25.67
N TYR A 270 -10.21 0.05 24.43
CA TYR A 270 -11.32 0.66 23.69
C TYR A 270 -12.46 -0.32 23.39
N ASP A 271 -12.11 -1.54 22.93
CA ASP A 271 -13.07 -2.61 22.65
C ASP A 271 -13.70 -3.15 23.95
N ALA A 272 -12.92 -3.31 25.03
CA ALA A 272 -13.42 -3.72 26.35
C ALA A 272 -14.35 -2.68 27.00
N ALA A 273 -14.11 -1.38 26.74
CA ALA A 273 -15.00 -0.30 27.14
C ALA A 273 -16.29 -0.20 26.27
N GLY A 274 -16.53 -1.15 25.37
CA GLY A 274 -17.72 -1.21 24.51
C GLY A 274 -17.76 -0.15 23.39
N LYS A 275 -16.74 0.71 23.27
CA LYS A 275 -16.72 1.86 22.34
C LYS A 275 -16.66 1.44 20.87
N ARG A 276 -16.33 0.18 20.60
CA ARG A 276 -16.26 -0.49 19.27
C ARG A 276 -17.54 -0.38 18.43
N GLN A 277 -18.72 -0.26 19.05
CA GLN A 277 -20.04 -0.13 18.39
C GLN A 277 -20.47 -1.25 17.40
N ARG A 278 -19.64 -2.28 17.16
CA ARG A 278 -19.96 -3.43 16.28
C ARG A 278 -19.42 -4.77 16.81
N PRO A 279 -19.99 -5.93 16.40
CA PRO A 279 -19.52 -7.25 16.83
C PRO A 279 -18.04 -7.55 16.56
N ALA A 280 -17.50 -8.52 17.31
CA ALA A 280 -16.13 -9.02 17.19
C ALA A 280 -15.80 -9.55 15.79
N ASP A 281 -16.78 -10.14 15.10
CA ASP A 281 -16.64 -10.87 13.85
C ASP A 281 -17.29 -10.17 12.65
N TYR A 282 -17.71 -8.91 12.78
CA TYR A 282 -18.41 -8.14 11.74
C TYR A 282 -17.77 -8.24 10.34
N TRP A 283 -16.46 -8.06 10.20
CA TRP A 283 -15.79 -8.20 8.88
C TRP A 283 -15.84 -9.63 8.31
N ALA A 284 -16.02 -10.64 9.16
CA ALA A 284 -16.21 -12.04 8.75
C ALA A 284 -17.70 -12.43 8.59
N THR A 285 -18.65 -11.53 8.86
CA THR A 285 -20.11 -11.72 8.69
C THR A 285 -20.78 -10.65 7.83
N LEU A 286 -20.03 -9.68 7.33
CA LEU A 286 -20.51 -8.61 6.46
C LEU A 286 -21.15 -9.22 5.21
N ASP A 287 -22.31 -8.71 4.79
CA ASP A 287 -22.86 -9.07 3.49
C ASP A 287 -21.92 -8.53 2.38
N LEU A 288 -21.22 -9.42 1.68
CA LEU A 288 -20.29 -9.04 0.61
C LEU A 288 -21.02 -8.54 -0.64
N GLU A 289 -22.20 -9.07 -0.93
CA GLU A 289 -22.96 -8.70 -2.12
C GLU A 289 -23.50 -7.27 -1.95
N TRP A 290 -24.11 -6.99 -0.80
CA TRP A 290 -24.50 -5.63 -0.43
C TRP A 290 -23.30 -4.69 -0.26
N TRP A 291 -22.18 -5.15 0.32
CA TRP A 291 -20.99 -4.31 0.49
C TRP A 291 -20.33 -3.95 -0.84
N GLU A 292 -20.28 -4.87 -1.81
CA GLU A 292 -19.74 -4.59 -3.15
C GLU A 292 -20.67 -3.70 -3.98
N GLN A 293 -22.00 -3.93 -3.93
CA GLN A 293 -22.96 -3.16 -4.72
C GLN A 293 -23.24 -1.75 -4.16
N GLU A 294 -23.46 -1.62 -2.85
CA GLU A 294 -23.89 -0.38 -2.20
C GLU A 294 -22.91 0.12 -1.13
N GLY A 295 -22.57 -0.73 -0.15
CA GLY A 295 -21.94 -0.29 1.09
C GLY A 295 -20.57 0.37 0.90
N TYR A 296 -19.70 -0.25 0.10
CA TYR A 296 -18.40 0.30 -0.27
C TYR A 296 -18.54 1.57 -1.11
N HIS A 297 -19.51 1.63 -2.03
CA HIS A 297 -19.75 2.82 -2.85
C HIS A 297 -20.19 4.03 -2.01
N ALA A 298 -21.16 3.85 -1.12
CA ALA A 298 -21.62 4.88 -0.19
C ALA A 298 -20.54 5.29 0.83
N HIS A 299 -19.64 4.37 1.22
CA HIS A 299 -18.49 4.69 2.06
C HIS A 299 -17.43 5.52 1.33
N MET A 300 -17.11 5.16 0.09
CA MET A 300 -16.21 5.93 -0.77
C MET A 300 -16.78 7.31 -1.14
N GLU A 301 -18.09 7.43 -1.27
CA GLU A 301 -18.76 8.73 -1.45
C GLU A 301 -18.58 9.63 -0.23
N LYS A 302 -18.77 9.11 1.00
CA LYS A 302 -18.50 9.87 2.24
C LYS A 302 -17.05 10.39 2.29
N ILE A 303 -16.08 9.55 1.92
CA ILE A 303 -14.67 9.95 1.81
C ILE A 303 -14.47 11.09 0.79
N ARG A 304 -15.10 11.01 -0.39
CA ARG A 304 -14.93 11.99 -1.47
C ARG A 304 -15.65 13.32 -1.18
N ASN A 305 -16.77 13.28 -0.48
CA ASN A 305 -17.60 14.45 -0.17
C ASN A 305 -17.27 15.10 1.19
N PHE A 306 -16.38 14.51 2.00
CA PHE A 306 -15.96 15.12 3.27
C PHE A 306 -15.12 16.40 3.03
N PRO A 307 -15.34 17.48 3.79
CA PRO A 307 -14.63 18.75 3.62
C PRO A 307 -13.22 18.70 4.22
N TRP A 308 -12.30 17.92 3.64
CA TRP A 308 -10.94 17.73 4.14
C TRP A 308 -10.15 19.03 4.39
N HIS A 309 -10.48 20.11 3.68
CA HIS A 309 -9.90 21.44 3.84
C HIS A 309 -10.29 22.15 5.16
N THR A 310 -11.25 21.63 5.92
CA THR A 310 -11.60 22.16 7.26
C THR A 310 -10.86 21.46 8.40
N LEU A 311 -9.95 20.52 8.10
CA LEU A 311 -9.09 19.91 9.10
C LEU A 311 -7.93 20.87 9.45
N GLU A 312 -7.81 21.18 10.73
CA GLU A 312 -6.75 22.02 11.30
C GLU A 312 -5.45 21.23 11.38
N ASP A 313 -4.39 21.72 10.73
CA ASP A 313 -3.05 21.15 10.86
C ASP A 313 -2.46 21.47 12.24
N GLN A 314 -2.37 20.48 13.11
CA GLN A 314 -1.83 20.65 14.47
C GLN A 314 -0.30 20.79 14.46
N MET A 315 0.38 20.28 13.42
CA MET A 315 1.83 20.19 13.37
C MET A 315 2.51 21.49 12.91
N GLN A 316 1.78 22.39 12.25
CA GLN A 316 2.23 23.77 11.99
C GLN A 316 2.62 24.52 13.28
N TYR A 317 2.13 24.10 14.44
CA TYR A 317 2.45 24.67 15.75
C TYR A 317 3.62 23.95 16.47
N SER A 318 4.09 22.81 15.94
CA SER A 318 5.14 21.97 16.56
C SER A 318 6.56 22.37 16.12
N VAL A 319 6.73 22.79 14.86
CA VAL A 319 8.00 23.22 14.25
C VAL A 319 7.98 24.76 14.12
N PRO A 320 8.80 25.51 14.88
CA PRO A 320 8.60 26.96 15.04
C PRO A 320 8.64 27.82 13.77
N ASN A 321 9.36 27.38 12.72
CA ASN A 321 9.55 28.14 11.47
C ASN A 321 9.04 27.39 10.23
N LEU A 322 8.16 26.39 10.36
CA LEU A 322 7.76 25.54 9.23
C LEU A 322 7.05 26.32 8.10
N ASN A 323 6.08 27.16 8.47
CA ASN A 323 5.32 27.96 7.50
C ASN A 323 6.20 29.04 6.84
N GLU A 324 7.23 29.53 7.53
CA GLU A 324 8.23 30.45 6.96
C GLU A 324 9.14 29.68 5.98
N ALA A 325 9.65 28.52 6.39
CA ALA A 325 10.53 27.69 5.57
C ALA A 325 9.85 27.08 4.35
N ALA A 326 8.53 26.90 4.35
CA ALA A 326 7.77 26.49 3.18
C ALA A 326 7.57 27.62 2.13
N MET A 327 7.95 28.87 2.47
CA MET A 327 7.65 30.09 1.70
C MET A 327 8.89 30.97 1.42
N ALA A 328 10.11 30.48 1.72
CA ALA A 328 11.36 31.25 1.76
C ALA A 328 12.28 31.07 0.54
#